data_AF-A0A080LUC7-F1
#
_entry.id   AF-A0A080LUC7-F1
#
_cell.length_a   1.000
_cell.length_b   1.000
_cell.length_c   1.000
_cell.angle_alpha   90.00
_cell.angle_beta   90.00
_cell.angle_gamma   90.00
#
_symmetry.space_group_name_H-M   'P 1'
#
loop_
_entity.id
_entity.type
_entity.pdbx_description
1 polymer ?
#
loop_
_entity_poly.entity_id
_entity_poly.type
_entity_poly.pdbx_seq_one_letter_code
_entity_poly.pdbx_strand_id
1 'polypeptide(L)' 'MVIVISGASILVAFGVAAGVGIFFGYYPAHRAAALDPIEALRHQ' A
#
# COMPACT_ATOMS: atom_id res chain seq x y z
N MET A 1 -16.49 -31.80 -4.43
CA MET A 1 -15.95 -30.54 -5.00
C MET A 1 -14.53 -30.40 -4.51
N VAL A 2 -13.54 -30.34 -5.40
CA VAL A 2 -12.12 -30.19 -5.03
C VAL A 2 -11.72 -28.74 -5.30
N ILE A 3 -11.16 -28.06 -4.29
CA ILE A 3 -10.61 -26.72 -4.44
C ILE A 3 -9.14 -26.86 -4.82
N VAL A 4 -8.76 -26.34 -5.98
CA VAL A 4 -7.38 -26.30 -6.43
C VAL A 4 -6.74 -25.01 -5.94
N ILE A 5 -5.78 -25.11 -5.02
CA ILE A 5 -5.00 -23.97 -4.54
C ILE A 5 -3.64 -24.00 -5.22
N SER A 6 -3.39 -23.03 -6.11
CA SER A 6 -2.11 -22.87 -6.79
C SER A 6 -1.17 -21.98 -5.98
N GLY A 7 0.06 -22.44 -5.74
CA GLY A 7 1.10 -21.64 -5.08
C GLY A 7 1.43 -20.35 -5.84
N ALA A 8 1.38 -20.39 -7.18
CA ALA A 8 1.57 -19.20 -8.00
C ALA A 8 0.47 -18.15 -7.76
N SER A 9 -0.78 -18.59 -7.59
CA SER A 9 -1.90 -17.70 -7.28
C SER A 9 -1.73 -17.01 -5.94
N ILE A 10 -1.18 -17.71 -4.93
CA ILE A 10 -0.89 -17.12 -3.61
C ILE A 10 0.15 -16.00 -3.75
N LEU A 11 1.26 -16.27 -4.45
CA LEU A 11 2.34 -15.30 -4.62
C LEU A 11 1.87 -14.05 -5.38
N VAL A 12 1.08 -14.23 -6.45
CA VAL A 12 0.52 -13.11 -7.21
C VAL A 12 -0.47 -12.32 -6.37
N ALA A 13 -1.39 -12.98 -5.68
CA ALA A 13 -2.38 -12.32 -4.84
C ALA A 13 -1.71 -11.50 -3.72
N PHE A 14 -0.74 -12.10 -3.02
CA PHE A 14 0.03 -11.42 -1.99
C PHE A 14 0.84 -10.26 -2.57
N GLY A 15 1.54 -10.47 -3.68
CA GLY A 15 2.36 -9.45 -4.32
C GLY A 15 1.55 -8.24 -4.77
N VAL A 16 0.38 -8.46 -5.37
CA VAL A 16 -0.54 -7.38 -5.77
C VAL A 16 -1.09 -6.67 -4.54
N ALA A 17 -1.58 -7.41 -3.54
CA ALA A 17 -2.13 -6.80 -2.33
C ALA A 17 -1.09 -5.95 -1.57
N ALA A 18 0.11 -6.49 -1.39
CA ALA A 18 1.22 -5.77 -0.75
C ALA A 18 1.68 -4.57 -1.60
N GLY A 19 1.80 -4.75 -2.92
CA GLY A 19 2.19 -3.68 -3.84
C GLY A 19 1.21 -2.51 -3.83
N VAL A 20 -0.09 -2.79 -3.94
CA VAL A 20 -1.14 -1.77 -3.84
C VAL A 20 -1.13 -1.10 -2.46
N GLY A 21 -1.10 -1.88 -1.39
CA GLY A 21 -1.09 -1.36 -0.02
C GLY A 21 0.11 -0.45 0.25
N ILE A 22 1.31 -0.86 -0.16
CA ILE A 22 2.53 -0.05 0.00
C ILE A 22 2.45 1.19 -0.88
N PHE A 23 2.05 1.08 -2.16
CA PHE A 23 2.01 2.23 -3.06
C PHE A 23 1.06 3.32 -2.54
N PHE A 24 -0.18 2.94 -2.22
CA PHE A 24 -1.18 3.89 -1.74
C PHE A 24 -0.98 4.33 -0.29
N GLY A 25 -0.22 3.60 0.53
CA GLY A 25 0.17 4.06 1.87
C GLY A 25 1.40 4.96 1.85
N TYR A 26 2.45 4.55 1.16
CA TYR A 26 3.75 5.23 1.15
C TYR A 26 3.72 6.53 0.35
N TYR A 27 3.13 6.54 -0.84
CA TYR A 27 3.13 7.74 -1.69
C TYR A 27 2.51 8.98 -1.00
N PRO A 28 1.28 8.92 -0.43
CA PRO A 28 0.73 10.07 0.28
C PRO A 28 1.49 10.38 1.58
N ALA A 29 1.98 9.37 2.31
CA ALA A 29 2.75 9.57 3.53
C ALA A 29 4.07 10.32 3.25
N HIS A 30 4.78 9.92 2.18
CA HIS A 30 5.98 10.60 1.72
C HIS A 30 5.68 12.04 1.31
N ARG A 31 4.58 12.27 0.57
CA ARG A 31 4.15 13.62 0.22
C ARG A 31 3.88 14.48 1.45
N ALA A 32 3.21 13.94 2.47
CA ALA A 32 2.93 14.65 3.71
C ALA A 32 4.18 14.95 4.53
N ALA A 33 5.14 14.02 4.57
CA ALA A 33 6.42 14.20 5.26
C ALA A 33 7.32 15.27 4.60
N ALA A 34 7.10 15.58 3.33
CA ALA A 34 7.82 16.60 2.59
C ALA A 34 7.20 18.01 2.70
N LEU A 35 6.05 18.16 3.37
CA LEU A 35 5.44 19.46 3.61
C LEU A 35 6.13 20.18 4.76
N ASP A 36 6.08 21.51 4.75
CA ASP A 36 6.49 22.30 5.91
C ASP A 36 5.68 21.88 7.15
N PRO A 37 6.29 21.73 8.33
CA PRO A 37 5.59 21.24 9.53
C PRO A 37 4.34 22.04 9.88
N ILE A 38 4.37 23.36 9.63
CA ILE A 38 3.22 24.23 9.84
C ILE A 38 2.08 23.84 8.90
N GLU A 39 2.36 23.60 7.61
CA GLU A 39 1.35 23.22 6.62
C GLU A 39 0.83 21.80 6.85
N ALA A 40 1.70 20.87 7.28
CA ALA A 40 1.33 19.51 7.66
C ALA A 40 0.40 19.47 8.88
N LEU A 41 0.64 20.32 9.88
CA LEU A 41 -0.21 20.44 11.09
C LEU A 41 -1.49 21.24 10.83
N ARG A 42 -1.49 22.17 9.87
CA ARG A 42 -2.62 23.03 9.54
C ARG A 42 -3.72 22.31 8.74
N HIS A 43 -3.40 21.17 8.14
CA HIS A 43 -4.35 20.28 7.45
C HIS A 43 -4.95 19.19 8.35
N GLN A 44 -4.71 19.24 9.66
CA GLN A 44 -5.53 18.50 10.65
C GLN A 44 -6.92 19.12 10.75
#